data_AF-A0A6P3Y7C5-F1
#
_entry.id   AF-A0A6P3Y7C5-F1
#
_cell.length_a   1.000
_cell.length_b   1.000
_cell.length_c   1.000
_cell.angle_alpha   90.00
_cell.angle_beta   90.00
_cell.angle_gamma   90.00
#
_symmetry.space_group_name_H-M   'P 1'
#
loop_
_entity.id
_entity.type
_entity.pdbx_description
1 polymer ?
#
loop_
_entity_poly.entity_id
_entity_poly.type
_entity_poly.pdbx_seq_one_letter_code
_entity_poly.pdbx_strand_id
1 'polypeptide(L)'
;RRLKVREIAEAVGISKDRVGHILHEILVMKKLSARWVPRLLTPDNKRNRETTSEQCLTLFKRNPKEFLRRFVTVDETWIHWYTPETKEQSKQWTSPDERAPKKTKTVLSAGKLMATVFLDLQD
;
A
#
# COMPACT_ATOMS: atom_id res chain seq x y z
N ARG A 1 -0.15 -6.68 -18.15
CA ARG A 1 -1.59 -6.39 -18.39
C ARG A 1 -2.41 -7.30 -17.48
N ARG A 2 -3.36 -6.79 -16.69
CA ARG A 2 -4.23 -7.64 -15.83
C ARG A 2 -5.35 -8.21 -16.69
N LEU A 3 -5.45 -9.55 -16.77
CA LEU A 3 -6.52 -10.24 -17.51
C LEU A 3 -7.69 -10.56 -16.57
N LYS A 4 -8.91 -10.31 -17.04
CA LYS A 4 -10.14 -10.68 -16.35
C LYS A 4 -10.57 -12.07 -16.77
N VAL A 5 -11.22 -12.80 -15.86
CA VAL A 5 -11.82 -14.13 -16.15
C VAL A 5 -12.69 -14.10 -17.42
N ARG A 6 -13.45 -13.02 -17.64
CA ARG A 6 -14.25 -12.85 -18.87
C ARG A 6 -13.42 -12.81 -20.15
N GLU A 7 -12.26 -12.16 -20.12
CA GLU A 7 -11.40 -12.00 -21.31
C GLU A 7 -10.76 -13.35 -21.66
N ILE A 8 -10.44 -14.15 -20.65
CA ILE A 8 -9.96 -15.53 -20.82
C ILE A 8 -11.07 -16.42 -21.37
N ALA A 9 -12.28 -16.32 -20.81
CA ALA A 9 -13.46 -17.06 -21.26
C ALA A 9 -13.78 -16.77 -22.74
N GLU A 10 -13.78 -15.49 -23.13
CA GLU A 10 -13.99 -15.05 -24.51
C GLU A 10 -12.89 -15.52 -25.46
N ALA A 11 -11.62 -15.47 -25.03
CA ALA A 11 -10.49 -15.90 -25.87
C ALA A 11 -10.43 -17.43 -26.08
N VAL A 12 -10.86 -18.21 -25.10
CA VAL A 12 -10.79 -19.68 -25.12
C VAL A 12 -12.12 -20.32 -25.54
N GLY A 13 -13.21 -19.55 -25.60
CA GLY A 13 -14.53 -20.05 -26.00
C GLY A 13 -15.20 -20.94 -24.95
N ILE A 14 -14.91 -20.72 -23.67
CA ILE A 14 -15.47 -21.51 -22.55
C ILE A 14 -16.19 -20.61 -21.54
N SER A 15 -17.04 -21.18 -20.69
CA SER A 15 -17.77 -20.41 -19.69
C SER A 15 -16.85 -19.79 -18.62
N LYS A 16 -17.25 -18.65 -18.06
CA LYS A 16 -16.50 -17.96 -16.98
C LYS A 16 -16.32 -18.85 -15.75
N ASP A 17 -17.31 -19.68 -15.43
CA ASP A 17 -17.27 -20.61 -14.30
C ASP A 17 -16.24 -21.71 -14.55
N ARG A 18 -16.16 -22.22 -15.79
CA ARG A 18 -15.13 -23.20 -16.18
C ARG A 18 -13.74 -22.60 -16.09
N VAL A 19 -13.55 -21.36 -16.53
CA VAL A 19 -12.28 -20.62 -16.32
C VAL A 19 -11.97 -20.48 -14.83
N GLY A 20 -12.95 -20.09 -14.02
CA GLY A 20 -12.79 -19.96 -12.57
C GLY A 20 -12.35 -21.27 -11.91
N HIS A 21 -13.01 -22.38 -12.26
CA HIS A 21 -12.66 -23.72 -11.78
C HIS A 21 -11.25 -24.13 -12.22
N ILE A 22 -10.89 -23.93 -13.49
CA ILE A 22 -9.53 -24.24 -13.97
C ILE A 22 -8.49 -23.41 -13.21
N LEU A 23 -8.72 -22.09 -13.06
CA LEU A 23 -7.77 -21.22 -12.37
C LEU A 23 -7.61 -21.59 -10.90
N HIS A 24 -8.71 -21.83 -10.17
CA HIS A 24 -8.67 -22.04 -8.72
C HIS A 24 -8.40 -23.49 -8.32
N GLU A 25 -9.09 -24.46 -8.92
CA GLU A 25 -9.04 -25.87 -8.50
C GLU A 25 -7.94 -26.67 -9.22
N ILE A 26 -7.74 -26.42 -10.52
CA ILE A 26 -6.77 -27.21 -11.31
C ILE A 26 -5.37 -26.57 -11.27
N LEU A 27 -5.28 -25.26 -11.53
CA LEU A 27 -4.02 -24.53 -11.56
C LEU A 27 -3.62 -23.97 -10.19
N VAL A 28 -4.50 -24.09 -9.18
CA VAL A 28 -4.25 -23.64 -7.80
C VAL A 28 -3.83 -22.17 -7.74
N MET A 29 -4.36 -21.35 -8.65
CA MET A 29 -4.05 -19.92 -8.72
C MET A 29 -4.91 -19.13 -7.75
N LYS A 30 -4.27 -18.17 -7.07
CA LYS A 30 -4.96 -17.24 -6.16
C LYS A 30 -5.09 -15.87 -6.79
N LYS A 31 -6.28 -15.30 -6.71
CA LYS A 31 -6.54 -13.91 -7.10
C LYS A 31 -6.16 -12.98 -5.97
N LEU A 32 -5.02 -12.31 -6.10
CA LEU A 32 -4.50 -11.39 -5.10
C LEU A 32 -4.59 -9.94 -5.58
N SER A 33 -4.78 -9.03 -4.63
CA SER A 33 -4.59 -7.60 -4.85
C SER A 33 -3.10 -7.27 -4.83
N ALA A 34 -2.63 -6.51 -5.81
CA ALA A 34 -1.26 -6.03 -5.82
C ALA A 34 -1.01 -5.08 -4.63
N ARG A 35 0.17 -5.17 -4.01
CA ARG A 35 0.60 -4.24 -2.97
C ARG A 35 0.88 -2.87 -3.60
N TRP A 36 0.45 -1.80 -2.94
CA TRP A 36 0.82 -0.45 -3.30
C TRP A 36 2.25 -0.17 -2.80
N VAL A 37 3.13 0.24 -3.71
CA VAL A 37 4.50 0.63 -3.38
C VAL A 37 4.72 2.08 -3.82
N PRO A 38 5.43 2.91 -3.05
CA PRO A 38 5.59 4.34 -3.37
C PRO A 38 6.27 4.57 -4.72
N ARG A 39 7.25 3.73 -5.08
CA ARG A 39 8.00 3.83 -6.33
C ARG A 39 8.56 2.48 -6.76
N LEU A 40 8.62 2.25 -8.07
CA LEU A 40 9.41 1.17 -8.64
C LEU A 40 10.88 1.60 -8.67
N LEU A 41 11.71 0.93 -7.86
CA LEU A 41 13.13 1.21 -7.77
C LEU A 41 13.90 0.57 -8.92
N THR A 42 14.83 1.34 -9.49
CA THR A 42 15.84 0.82 -10.42
C THR A 42 16.82 -0.13 -9.70
N PRO A 43 17.54 -1.00 -10.43
CA PRO A 43 18.58 -1.84 -9.83
C PRO A 43 19.60 -1.04 -9.00
N ASP A 44 20.05 0.12 -9.50
CA ASP A 44 21.01 0.96 -8.78
C ASP A 44 20.42 1.55 -7.49
N ASN A 45 19.16 1.99 -7.51
CA ASN A 45 18.48 2.46 -6.30
C ASN A 45 18.37 1.35 -5.24
N LYS A 46 18.19 0.09 -5.66
CA LYS A 46 18.16 -1.05 -4.73
C LYS A 46 19.54 -1.30 -4.14
N ARG A 47 20.58 -1.32 -4.97
CA ARG A 47 21.97 -1.51 -4.53
C ARG A 47 22.40 -0.41 -3.55
N ASN A 48 22.13 0.85 -3.88
CA ASN A 48 22.46 1.96 -2.98
C ASN A 48 21.76 1.83 -1.63
N ARG A 49 20.47 1.47 -1.63
CA ARG A 49 19.73 1.23 -0.38
C ARG A 49 20.30 0.08 0.44
N GLU A 50 20.68 -1.01 -0.21
CA GLU A 50 21.30 -2.18 0.44
C GLU A 50 22.63 -1.80 1.08
N THR A 51 23.55 -1.18 0.32
CA THR A 51 24.86 -0.74 0.82
C THR A 51 24.72 0.23 1.98
N THR A 52 23.86 1.24 1.89
CA THR A 52 23.65 2.19 3.00
C THR A 52 23.06 1.49 4.22
N SER A 53 22.11 0.58 4.04
CA SER A 53 21.49 -0.17 5.15
C SER A 53 22.49 -1.07 5.86
N GLU A 54 23.40 -1.72 5.12
CA GLU A 54 24.45 -2.57 5.68
C GLU A 54 25.46 -1.77 6.50
N GLN A 55 25.85 -0.59 6.02
CA GLN A 55 26.69 0.35 6.77
C GLN A 55 26.00 0.83 8.06
N CYS A 56 24.74 1.27 7.98
CA CYS A 56 23.95 1.66 9.13
C CYS A 56 23.80 0.51 10.15
N LEU A 57 23.55 -0.71 9.68
CA LEU A 57 23.43 -1.90 10.53
C LEU A 57 24.73 -2.21 11.26
N THR A 58 25.87 -2.08 10.58
CA THR A 58 27.20 -2.29 11.17
C THR A 58 27.46 -1.29 12.29
N LEU A 59 27.16 -0.01 12.06
CA LEU A 59 27.28 1.04 13.08
C LEU A 59 26.34 0.80 14.26
N PHE A 60 25.08 0.45 13.99
CA PHE A 60 24.10 0.12 15.01
C PHE A 60 24.57 -1.06 15.88
N LYS A 61 25.06 -2.15 15.28
CA LYS A 61 25.56 -3.32 16.02
C LYS A 61 26.76 -3.00 16.92
N ARG A 62 27.61 -2.05 16.54
CA ARG A 62 28.79 -1.66 17.34
C ARG A 62 28.41 -0.99 18.65
N ASN A 63 27.44 -0.07 18.62
CA ASN A 63 26.91 0.57 19.83
C ASN A 63 25.49 1.08 19.56
N PRO A 64 24.44 0.28 19.84
CA PRO A 64 23.07 0.65 19.55
C PRO A 64 22.63 1.94 20.26
N LYS A 65 23.02 2.10 21.53
CA LYS A 65 22.59 3.24 22.36
C LYS A 65 23.15 4.55 21.83
N GLU A 66 24.46 4.62 21.61
CA GLU A 66 25.11 5.83 21.07
C GLU A 66 24.72 6.12 19.62
N PHE A 67 24.49 5.08 18.81
CA PHE A 67 23.99 5.25 17.46
C PHE A 67 22.64 5.98 17.50
N LEU A 68 21.64 5.42 18.19
CA LEU A 68 20.29 5.99 18.26
C LEU A 68 20.26 7.38 18.92
N ARG A 69 21.04 7.62 19.98
CA ARG A 69 21.09 8.92 20.68
C ARG A 69 21.52 10.08 19.77
N ARG A 70 22.24 9.79 18.68
CA ARG A 70 22.73 10.80 17.73
C ARG A 70 21.81 10.99 16.53
N PHE A 71 20.80 10.14 16.36
CA PHE A 71 19.83 10.30 15.27
C PHE A 71 18.75 11.29 15.66
N VAL A 72 18.71 12.39 14.92
CA VAL A 72 17.53 13.23 14.79
C VAL A 72 16.97 12.98 13.39
N THR A 73 15.72 12.56 13.29
CA THR A 73 15.00 12.45 12.02
C THR A 73 14.09 13.64 11.82
N VAL A 74 13.89 14.03 10.57
CA VAL A 74 12.97 15.09 10.19
C VAL A 74 12.15 14.63 9.00
N ASP A 75 10.86 14.96 9.01
CA ASP A 75 10.00 14.78 7.85
C ASP A 75 8.94 15.89 7.78
N GLU A 76 8.37 16.08 6.60
CA GLU A 76 7.32 17.05 6.33
C GLU A 76 6.04 16.33 5.92
N THR A 77 4.92 16.70 6.53
CA THR A 77 3.62 16.12 6.22
C THR A 77 2.55 17.17 6.01
N TRP A 78 1.62 16.90 5.08
CA TRP A 78 0.47 17.74 4.83
C TRP A 78 -0.69 17.33 5.75
N ILE A 79 -1.12 18.25 6.60
CA ILE A 79 -2.29 18.08 7.46
C ILE A 79 -3.47 18.80 6.82
N HIS A 80 -4.46 18.04 6.38
CA HIS A 80 -5.69 18.56 5.79
C HIS A 80 -6.73 18.83 6.88
N TRP A 81 -7.49 19.93 6.76
CA TRP A 81 -8.60 20.23 7.67
C TRP A 81 -9.66 19.14 7.69
N TYR A 82 -9.89 18.52 6.53
CA TYR A 82 -10.78 17.38 6.40
C TYR A 82 -10.16 16.31 5.51
N THR A 83 -10.07 15.10 6.08
CA THR A 83 -9.69 13.89 5.35
C THR A 83 -10.92 13.01 5.19
N PRO A 84 -11.38 12.74 3.97
CA PRO A 84 -12.55 11.89 3.75
C PRO A 84 -12.22 10.45 4.14
N GLU A 85 -13.24 9.72 4.60
CA GLU A 85 -13.12 8.29 4.84
C GLU A 85 -12.63 7.56 3.60
N THR A 86 -11.73 6.61 3.81
CA THR A 86 -11.36 5.65 2.78
C THR A 86 -12.55 4.76 2.43
N LYS A 87 -12.51 4.13 1.24
CA LYS A 87 -13.54 3.18 0.81
C LYS A 87 -13.77 2.05 1.83
N GLU A 88 -12.71 1.60 2.48
CA GLU A 88 -12.76 0.54 3.48
C GLU A 88 -13.41 1.01 4.79
N GLN A 89 -13.12 2.25 5.22
CA GLN A 89 -13.77 2.88 6.37
C GLN A 89 -15.26 3.14 6.13
N SER A 90 -15.65 3.43 4.88
CA SER A 90 -17.06 3.68 4.52
C SER A 90 -17.93 2.41 4.41
N LYS A 91 -17.41 1.23 4.80
CA LYS A 91 -18.20 -0.01 4.80
C LYS A 91 -19.27 0.09 5.88
N GLN A 92 -20.50 -0.25 5.50
CA GLN A 92 -21.64 -0.28 6.40
C GLN A 92 -22.41 -1.58 6.20
N TRP A 93 -23.05 -2.04 7.28
CA TRP A 93 -23.95 -3.19 7.25
C TRP A 93 -25.27 -2.78 6.59
N THR A 94 -25.75 -3.59 5.65
CA THR A 94 -27.05 -3.41 5.00
C THR A 94 -27.84 -4.72 5.01
N SER A 95 -29.16 -4.63 4.87
CA SER A 95 -30.00 -5.83 4.76
C SER A 95 -29.71 -6.59 3.45
N PRO A 96 -29.93 -7.92 3.38
CA PRO A 96 -29.64 -8.73 2.18
C PRO A 96 -30.35 -8.25 0.90
N ASP A 97 -31.57 -7.71 1.05
CA ASP A 97 -32.42 -7.27 -0.06
C ASP A 97 -32.20 -5.79 -0.42
N GLU A 98 -31.34 -5.10 0.32
CA GLU A 98 -31.13 -3.66 0.17
C GLU A 98 -30.00 -3.37 -0.84
N ARG A 99 -30.19 -2.31 -1.64
CA ARG A 99 -29.19 -1.90 -2.62
C ARG A 99 -27.94 -1.40 -1.92
N ALA A 100 -26.78 -1.71 -2.52
CA ALA A 100 -25.51 -1.20 -2.04
C ALA A 100 -25.55 0.34 -1.90
N PRO A 101 -25.17 0.87 -0.73
CA PRO A 101 -25.31 2.29 -0.45
C PRO A 101 -24.35 3.08 -1.32
N LYS A 102 -24.86 4.18 -1.87
CA LYS A 102 -24.08 5.07 -2.75
C LYS A 102 -23.48 6.18 -1.91
N LYS A 103 -22.16 6.24 -1.87
CA LYS A 103 -21.39 7.35 -1.30
C LYS A 103 -20.68 8.11 -2.41
N THR A 104 -20.85 9.44 -2.44
CA THR A 104 -20.09 10.31 -3.33
C THR A 104 -18.63 10.33 -2.91
N LYS A 105 -17.72 10.35 -3.90
CA LYS A 105 -16.29 10.50 -3.61
C LYS A 105 -16.02 11.94 -3.21
N THR A 106 -15.58 12.13 -1.97
CA THR A 106 -15.11 13.43 -1.48
C THR A 106 -13.60 13.50 -1.61
N VAL A 107 -13.08 14.67 -1.96
CA VAL A 107 -11.64 14.94 -2.03
C VAL A 107 -11.14 15.52 -0.71
N LEU A 108 -9.83 15.48 -0.49
CA LEU A 108 -9.20 16.17 0.62
C LEU A 108 -9.52 17.67 0.57
N SER A 109 -9.64 18.30 1.74
CA SER A 109 -9.85 19.75 1.80
C SER A 109 -8.74 20.51 1.09
N ALA A 110 -9.10 21.57 0.36
CA ALA A 110 -8.14 22.47 -0.28
C ALA A 110 -7.26 23.19 0.75
N GLY A 111 -7.86 23.60 1.87
CA GLY A 111 -7.11 24.09 3.02
C GLY A 111 -6.32 22.95 3.66
N LYS A 112 -5.02 23.18 3.80
CA LYS A 112 -4.04 22.28 4.40
C LYS A 112 -2.89 23.08 5.01
N LEU A 113 -2.26 22.51 6.02
CA LEU A 113 -1.04 23.02 6.63
C LEU A 113 0.10 22.07 6.33
N MET A 114 1.30 22.60 6.09
CA MET A 114 2.52 21.80 6.10
C MET A 114 3.05 21.80 7.53
N ALA A 115 3.29 20.62 8.08
CA ALA A 115 3.95 20.44 9.36
C ALA A 115 5.32 19.80 9.13
N THR A 116 6.37 20.40 9.69
CA THR A 116 7.72 19.83 9.75
C THR A 116 7.94 19.30 11.16
N VAL A 117 8.28 18.03 11.29
CA VAL A 117 8.46 17.37 12.59
C VAL A 117 9.89 16.87 12.71
N PHE A 118 10.55 17.23 13.80
CA PHE A 118 11.85 16.70 14.20
C PHE A 118 11.64 15.75 15.37
N LEU A 119 12.23 14.55 15.29
CA LEU A 119 12.18 13.55 16.34
C LEU A 119 13.59 13.05 16.64
N ASP A 120 13.93 13.00 17.91
CA ASP A 120 15.11 12.35 18.44
C ASP A 120 14.70 11.23 19.41
N LEU A 121 15.66 10.38 19.78
CA LEU A 121 15.46 9.40 20.85
C LEU A 121 15.93 10.04 22.16
N GLN A 122 15.02 10.69 22.89
CA GLN A 122 15.28 11.15 24.26
C GLN A 122 15.17 9.97 25.24
N ASP A 123 16.20 9.82 26.09
CA ASP A 123 16.16 8.96 27.29
C ASP A 123 15.23 9.59 28.35
#